data_AF-A0A7W1TEW9-F1
#
_entry.id   AF-A0A7W1TEW9-F1
#
_cell.length_a   1.000
_cell.length_b   1.000
_cell.length_c   1.000
_cell.angle_alpha   90.00
_cell.angle_beta   90.00
_cell.angle_gamma   90.00
#
_symmetry.space_group_name_H-M   'P 1'
#
loop_
_entity.id
_entity.type
_entity.pdbx_description
1 polymer ?
#
loop_
_entity_poly.entity_id
_entity_poly.type
_entity_poly.pdbx_seq_one_letter_code
_entity_poly.pdbx_strand_id
1 'polypeptide(L)'
;MTHSSDESFTATPRLSPGAESADPDLGTRRLTRILRRAGALPCLERHLDGGRCTQVRWTPEHEAYLGLASDGQLARLWNVPIPCVYWRRRRLALPPYGASSAGITWTAAMLRELATLSDHQFAQRHGMAASTAAHKRRACRIPAATRWNTVQWTVPMLRQLGKVPDLEIARIHGLAPMTVTTKRHELGIPRLIRTKVDWMSPRVRALLGTMPDNDVATQLGVNAETVRLQRALAGIPRFRHDLWTPAIIARLGGEPDRAIADEVGISTDAVAWQRRRRGIASWSQQRQQRAEPCVAAG
;
A
#
# COMPACT_ATOMS: atom_id res chain seq x y z
N MET A 1 83.86 22.48 1.32
CA MET A 1 82.49 22.04 0.95
C MET A 1 81.59 22.27 2.15
N THR A 2 81.04 23.46 2.27
CA THR A 2 80.09 23.84 3.33
C THR A 2 78.72 23.99 2.68
N HIS A 3 77.76 23.17 3.11
CA HIS A 3 76.38 23.20 2.67
C HIS A 3 75.69 24.43 3.26
N SER A 4 75.11 25.27 2.40
CA SER A 4 74.21 26.36 2.79
C SER A 4 72.81 26.03 2.29
N SER A 5 71.88 26.04 3.23
CA SER A 5 70.44 25.83 3.07
C SER A 5 69.83 26.84 2.09
N ASP A 6 68.82 26.41 1.33
CA ASP A 6 67.80 27.34 0.82
C ASP A 6 66.44 26.63 0.73
N GLU A 7 65.60 26.93 1.72
CA GLU A 7 64.17 26.62 1.75
C GLU A 7 63.43 27.69 0.94
N SER A 8 62.85 27.33 -0.21
CA SER A 8 61.95 28.21 -0.95
C SER A 8 60.49 27.98 -0.53
N PHE A 9 60.01 28.86 0.35
CA PHE A 9 58.62 29.05 0.74
C PHE A 9 57.74 29.37 -0.49
N THR A 10 56.69 28.59 -0.70
CA THR A 10 55.64 28.90 -1.69
C THR A 10 54.65 29.90 -1.09
N ALA A 11 54.56 31.07 -1.70
CA ALA A 11 53.61 32.12 -1.35
C ALA A 11 52.16 31.68 -1.65
N THR A 12 51.30 31.70 -0.63
CA THR A 12 49.85 31.54 -0.77
C THR A 12 49.22 32.90 -1.11
N PRO A 13 48.44 33.04 -2.19
CA PRO A 13 47.73 34.29 -2.45
C PRO A 13 46.49 34.37 -1.54
N ARG A 14 46.35 35.52 -0.87
CA ARG A 14 45.17 35.92 -0.09
C ARG A 14 43.91 35.87 -0.95
N LEU A 15 42.90 35.15 -0.48
CA LEU A 15 41.54 35.24 -0.98
C LEU A 15 40.85 36.46 -0.32
N SER A 16 40.47 37.44 -1.13
CA SER A 16 39.48 38.46 -0.74
C SER A 16 38.09 37.82 -0.64
N PRO A 17 37.29 38.08 0.41
CA PRO A 17 35.92 37.61 0.51
C PRO A 17 34.98 38.63 -0.16
N GLY A 18 34.22 38.20 -1.16
CA GLY A 18 33.30 39.09 -1.86
C GLY A 18 32.49 38.41 -2.96
N ALA A 19 31.88 37.26 -2.65
CA ALA A 19 30.79 36.72 -3.46
C ALA A 19 29.54 36.73 -2.57
N GLU A 20 28.73 37.77 -2.73
CA GLU A 20 27.41 37.90 -2.15
C GLU A 20 26.64 36.58 -2.29
N SER A 21 26.27 36.02 -1.14
CA SER A 21 25.35 34.90 -1.06
C SER A 21 24.00 35.30 -1.65
N ALA A 22 23.67 34.80 -2.84
CA ALA A 22 22.32 34.90 -3.38
C ALA A 22 21.33 34.18 -2.44
N ASP A 23 20.50 34.96 -1.74
CA ASP A 23 19.48 34.52 -0.78
C ASP A 23 18.53 33.49 -1.45
N PRO A 24 18.51 32.21 -1.02
CA PRO A 24 17.67 31.16 -1.60
C PRO A 24 16.16 31.43 -1.42
N ASP A 25 15.79 32.44 -0.64
CA ASP A 25 14.41 32.80 -0.33
C ASP A 25 13.79 33.77 -1.36
N LEU A 26 14.56 34.33 -2.31
CA LEU A 26 14.04 35.36 -3.23
C LEU A 26 12.92 34.84 -4.16
N GLY A 27 13.08 33.63 -4.72
CA GLY A 27 12.09 32.99 -5.59
C GLY A 27 10.82 32.61 -4.84
N THR A 28 10.98 32.09 -3.63
CA THR A 28 9.88 31.73 -2.71
C THR A 28 9.10 32.97 -2.27
N ARG A 29 9.80 34.06 -1.89
CA ARG A 29 9.20 35.36 -1.54
C ARG A 29 8.43 35.99 -2.71
N ARG A 30 8.95 35.87 -3.94
CA ARG A 30 8.27 36.38 -5.16
C ARG A 30 6.98 35.62 -5.44
N LEU A 31 7.00 34.29 -5.47
CA LEU A 31 5.79 33.47 -5.68
C LEU A 31 4.78 33.69 -4.55
N THR A 32 5.23 33.77 -3.31
CA THR A 32 4.37 34.03 -2.15
C THR A 32 3.66 35.39 -2.26
N ARG A 33 4.36 36.43 -2.73
CA ARG A 33 3.76 37.75 -3.00
C ARG A 33 2.74 37.68 -4.13
N ILE A 34 3.03 36.94 -5.20
CA ILE A 34 2.12 36.73 -6.33
C ILE A 34 0.85 36.02 -5.88
N LEU A 35 0.96 34.91 -5.13
CA LEU A 35 -0.17 34.15 -4.62
C LEU A 35 -1.00 34.95 -3.61
N ARG A 36 -0.36 35.76 -2.75
CA ARG A 36 -1.08 36.66 -1.82
C ARG A 36 -1.91 37.70 -2.58
N ARG A 37 -1.38 38.28 -3.66
CA ARG A 37 -2.11 39.25 -4.48
C ARG A 37 -3.21 38.59 -5.32
N ALA A 38 -2.93 37.42 -5.90
CA ALA A 38 -3.92 36.64 -6.63
C ALA A 38 -5.08 36.19 -5.73
N GLY A 39 -4.79 35.82 -4.48
CA GLY A 39 -5.81 35.43 -3.49
C GLY A 39 -6.57 36.60 -2.87
N ALA A 40 -6.14 37.84 -3.09
CA ALA A 40 -6.89 39.03 -2.69
C ALA A 40 -7.98 39.42 -3.71
N LEU A 41 -7.96 38.81 -4.90
CA LEU A 41 -9.02 38.98 -5.88
C LEU A 41 -10.28 38.19 -5.45
N PRO A 42 -11.49 38.67 -5.78
CA PRO A 42 -12.72 37.93 -5.51
C PRO A 42 -12.74 36.61 -6.27
N CYS A 43 -13.47 35.62 -5.76
CA CYS A 43 -13.68 34.37 -6.50
C CYS A 43 -14.34 34.65 -7.85
N LEU A 44 -13.94 33.90 -8.88
CA LEU A 44 -14.51 34.05 -10.21
C LEU A 44 -15.95 33.54 -10.25
N GLU A 45 -16.84 34.30 -10.90
CA GLU A 45 -18.22 33.86 -11.13
C GLU A 45 -18.25 32.63 -12.06
N ARG A 46 -19.02 31.61 -11.66
CA ARG A 46 -19.12 30.34 -12.38
C ARG A 46 -20.57 30.05 -12.75
N HIS A 47 -20.80 29.73 -14.01
CA HIS A 47 -22.03 29.09 -14.45
C HIS A 47 -21.91 27.58 -14.29
N LEU A 48 -22.90 26.97 -13.63
CA LEU A 48 -22.94 25.54 -13.37
C LEU A 48 -24.14 24.92 -14.11
N ASP A 49 -23.88 23.99 -15.02
CA ASP A 49 -24.93 23.14 -15.62
C ASP A 49 -24.77 21.72 -15.11
N GLY A 50 -25.78 21.22 -14.37
CA GLY A 50 -25.77 19.87 -13.81
C GLY A 50 -24.56 19.58 -12.89
N GLY A 51 -24.12 20.59 -12.12
CA GLY A 51 -22.98 20.48 -11.21
C GLY A 51 -21.60 20.59 -11.87
N ARG A 52 -21.53 20.77 -13.19
CA ARG A 52 -20.27 21.01 -13.91
C ARG A 52 -20.13 22.49 -14.26
N CYS A 53 -18.96 23.04 -14.02
CA CYS A 53 -18.64 24.41 -14.42
C CYS A 53 -18.51 24.48 -15.94
N THR A 54 -19.50 25.07 -16.61
CA THR A 54 -19.54 25.21 -18.08
C THR A 54 -18.92 26.53 -18.54
N GLN A 55 -19.07 27.59 -17.75
CA GLN A 55 -18.53 28.90 -18.05
C GLN A 55 -17.97 29.58 -16.79
N VAL A 56 -16.84 30.26 -16.95
CA VAL A 56 -16.22 31.10 -15.91
C VAL A 56 -16.09 32.50 -16.48
N ARG A 57 -16.53 33.50 -15.72
CA ARG A 57 -16.40 34.91 -16.12
C ARG A 57 -15.05 35.45 -15.67
N TRP A 58 -14.12 35.56 -16.61
CA TRP A 58 -12.75 36.03 -16.37
C TRP A 58 -12.68 37.55 -16.35
N THR A 59 -11.88 38.11 -15.42
CA THR A 59 -11.52 39.53 -15.42
C THR A 59 -10.05 39.71 -15.84
N PRO A 60 -9.68 40.86 -16.44
CA PRO A 60 -8.28 41.14 -16.82
C PRO A 60 -7.29 40.99 -15.66
N GLU A 61 -7.72 41.30 -14.44
CA GLU A 61 -6.92 41.18 -13.22
C GLU A 61 -6.57 39.72 -12.91
N HIS A 62 -7.50 38.78 -13.13
CA HIS A 62 -7.25 37.35 -12.95
C HIS A 62 -6.34 36.80 -14.05
N GLU A 63 -6.51 37.28 -15.28
CA GLU A 63 -5.70 36.84 -16.42
C GLU A 63 -4.23 37.21 -16.28
N ALA A 64 -3.94 38.34 -15.63
CA ALA A 64 -2.58 38.79 -15.36
C ALA A 64 -1.75 37.80 -14.52
N TYR A 65 -2.40 36.91 -13.75
CA TYR A 65 -1.74 35.90 -12.92
C TYR A 65 -1.54 34.56 -13.63
N LEU A 66 -2.20 34.32 -14.77
CA LEU A 66 -2.09 33.06 -15.51
C LEU A 66 -0.65 32.89 -16.03
N GLY A 67 -0.02 31.77 -15.70
CA GLY A 67 1.38 31.49 -16.06
C GLY A 67 2.43 32.06 -15.09
N LEU A 68 2.04 32.95 -14.16
CA LEU A 68 2.90 33.43 -13.06
C LEU A 68 2.88 32.52 -11.83
N ALA A 69 1.86 31.66 -11.71
CA ALA A 69 1.72 30.61 -10.71
C ALA A 69 1.03 29.39 -11.34
N SER A 70 1.10 28.22 -10.69
CA SER A 70 0.52 27.00 -11.26
C SER A 70 -1.00 27.09 -11.39
N ASP A 71 -1.53 26.52 -12.48
CA ASP A 71 -2.98 26.50 -12.75
C ASP A 71 -3.77 25.93 -11.56
N GLY A 72 -3.22 24.96 -10.82
CA GLY A 72 -3.83 24.38 -9.63
C GLY A 72 -3.83 25.29 -8.39
N GLN A 73 -2.81 26.13 -8.21
CA GLN A 73 -2.78 27.10 -7.11
C GLN A 73 -3.80 28.22 -7.35
N LEU A 74 -3.84 28.75 -8.57
CA LEU A 74 -4.79 29.79 -8.96
C LEU A 74 -6.24 29.29 -8.92
N ALA A 75 -6.48 28.06 -9.39
CA ALA A 75 -7.79 27.41 -9.32
C ALA A 75 -8.35 27.33 -7.89
N ARG A 76 -7.49 27.01 -6.92
CA ARG A 76 -7.88 26.96 -5.50
C ARG A 76 -8.19 28.34 -4.94
N LEU A 77 -7.38 29.35 -5.28
CA LEU A 77 -7.57 30.73 -4.79
C LEU A 77 -8.89 31.33 -5.30
N TRP A 78 -9.24 31.06 -6.56
CA TRP A 78 -10.44 31.64 -7.18
C TRP A 78 -11.66 30.73 -7.17
N ASN A 79 -11.56 29.60 -6.46
CA ASN A 79 -12.60 28.57 -6.35
C ASN A 79 -13.15 28.14 -7.72
N VAL A 80 -12.29 27.80 -8.67
CA VAL A 80 -12.67 27.30 -10.01
C VAL A 80 -12.04 25.93 -10.27
N PRO A 81 -12.65 25.07 -11.10
CA PRO A 81 -12.01 23.82 -11.48
C PRO A 81 -10.69 24.06 -12.22
N ILE A 82 -9.66 23.25 -11.91
CA ILE A 82 -8.34 23.31 -12.54
C ILE A 82 -8.42 23.31 -14.09
N PRO A 83 -9.28 22.50 -14.74
CA PRO A 83 -9.41 22.53 -16.20
C PRO A 83 -9.83 23.89 -16.76
N CYS A 84 -10.62 24.69 -16.05
CA CYS A 84 -11.08 26.00 -16.52
C CYS A 84 -9.90 26.99 -16.62
N VAL A 85 -9.01 27.00 -15.61
CA VAL A 85 -7.79 27.82 -15.60
C VAL A 85 -6.83 27.38 -16.71
N TYR A 86 -6.65 26.06 -16.85
CA TYR A 86 -5.84 25.46 -17.90
C TYR A 86 -6.30 25.87 -19.31
N TRP A 87 -7.60 25.75 -19.60
CA TRP A 87 -8.15 26.09 -20.90
C TRP A 87 -8.13 27.59 -21.17
N ARG A 88 -8.36 28.44 -20.16
CA ARG A 88 -8.23 29.89 -20.32
C ARG A 88 -6.80 30.28 -20.64
N ARG A 89 -5.81 29.77 -19.90
CA ARG A 89 -4.38 29.98 -20.16
C ARG A 89 -4.01 29.58 -21.59
N ARG A 90 -4.48 28.41 -22.05
CA ARG A 90 -4.21 27.93 -23.42
C ARG A 90 -4.88 28.77 -24.50
N ARG A 91 -6.11 29.26 -24.28
CA ARG A 91 -6.80 30.17 -25.20
C ARG A 91 -6.09 31.52 -25.34
N LEU A 92 -5.45 31.97 -24.27
CA LEU A 92 -4.59 33.17 -24.26
C LEU A 92 -3.15 32.88 -24.75
N ALA A 93 -2.87 31.67 -25.22
CA ALA A 93 -1.55 31.22 -25.66
C ALA A 93 -0.42 31.42 -24.62
N LEU A 94 -0.77 31.48 -23.34
CA LEU A 94 0.21 31.66 -22.26
C LEU A 94 0.89 30.32 -21.93
N PRO A 95 2.21 30.28 -21.71
CA PRO A 95 2.91 29.05 -21.33
C PRO A 95 2.49 28.58 -19.93
N PRO A 96 2.51 27.26 -19.64
CA PRO A 96 2.29 26.77 -18.28
C PRO A 96 3.31 27.39 -17.32
N TYR A 97 2.93 27.59 -16.06
CA TYR A 97 3.88 27.99 -15.03
C TYR A 97 5.04 26.99 -14.95
N GLY A 98 6.28 27.47 -15.10
CA GLY A 98 7.49 26.65 -15.17
C GLY A 98 7.76 25.99 -16.54
N ALA A 99 6.94 26.23 -17.57
CA ALA A 99 7.15 25.74 -18.94
C ALA A 99 8.02 26.67 -19.79
N SER A 100 8.56 27.75 -19.21
CA SER A 100 9.69 28.47 -19.79
C SER A 100 10.94 27.62 -19.70
N SER A 101 11.00 26.50 -20.44
CA SER A 101 12.25 25.83 -20.79
C SER A 101 12.77 26.32 -22.15
N ALA A 102 11.92 26.96 -22.96
CA ALA A 102 12.26 27.49 -24.28
C ALA A 102 13.14 28.77 -24.25
N GLY A 103 13.41 29.33 -23.08
CA GLY A 103 14.27 30.52 -22.90
C GLY A 103 15.34 30.38 -21.83
N ILE A 104 15.59 29.16 -21.30
CA ILE A 104 16.63 28.96 -20.28
C ILE A 104 17.97 28.83 -20.99
N THR A 105 18.81 29.86 -20.87
CA THR A 105 20.23 29.78 -21.21
C THR A 105 20.94 28.93 -20.16
N TRP A 106 21.26 27.69 -20.51
CA TRP A 106 21.96 26.76 -19.63
C TRP A 106 23.43 27.15 -19.50
N THR A 107 23.81 27.74 -18.37
CA THR A 107 25.21 28.12 -18.12
C THR A 107 26.04 26.93 -17.63
N ALA A 108 27.36 27.00 -17.82
CA ALA A 108 28.29 26.00 -17.30
C ALA A 108 28.25 25.87 -15.77
N ALA A 109 27.87 26.95 -15.05
CA ALA A 109 27.64 26.91 -13.61
C ALA A 109 26.37 26.10 -13.26
N MET A 110 25.27 26.32 -13.98
CA MET A 110 24.03 25.55 -13.81
C MET A 110 24.22 24.06 -14.09
N LEU A 111 25.00 23.69 -15.12
CA LEU A 111 25.28 22.28 -15.42
C LEU A 111 26.13 21.60 -14.32
N ARG A 112 27.07 22.33 -13.70
CA ARG A 112 27.83 21.83 -12.56
C ARG A 112 26.95 21.66 -11.32
N GLU A 113 26.03 22.59 -11.06
CA GLU A 113 25.05 22.46 -9.97
C GLU A 113 24.06 21.32 -10.19
N LEU A 114 23.65 21.07 -11.44
CA LEU A 114 22.77 19.94 -11.81
C LEU A 114 23.44 18.58 -11.60
N ALA A 115 24.78 18.54 -11.58
CA ALA A 115 25.56 17.34 -11.30
C ALA A 115 25.75 17.07 -9.78
N THR A 116 25.42 18.04 -8.92
CA THR A 116 25.61 17.94 -7.45
C THR A 116 24.30 18.01 -6.67
N LEU A 117 23.28 18.67 -7.21
CA LEU A 117 21.96 18.82 -6.59
C LEU A 117 20.94 17.86 -7.22
N SER A 118 19.97 17.42 -6.42
CA SER A 118 18.84 16.65 -6.96
C SER A 118 18.02 17.47 -7.95
N ASP A 119 17.36 16.80 -8.91
CA ASP A 119 16.52 17.44 -9.93
C ASP A 119 15.45 18.38 -9.29
N HIS A 120 14.95 18.06 -8.09
CA HIS A 120 14.00 18.92 -7.34
C HIS A 120 14.66 20.14 -6.71
N GLN A 121 15.79 19.97 -6.03
CA GLN A 121 16.51 21.08 -5.38
C GLN A 121 17.04 22.06 -6.43
N PHE A 122 17.58 21.53 -7.53
CA PHE A 122 17.99 22.32 -8.67
C PHE A 122 16.81 23.10 -9.27
N ALA A 123 15.67 22.42 -9.46
CA ALA A 123 14.47 23.04 -10.00
C ALA A 123 13.90 24.14 -9.10
N GLN A 124 13.89 23.92 -7.78
CA GLN A 124 13.49 24.92 -6.80
C GLN A 124 14.42 26.15 -6.82
N ARG A 125 15.74 25.93 -6.89
CA ARG A 125 16.76 26.97 -6.90
C ARG A 125 16.70 27.86 -8.14
N HIS A 126 16.42 27.26 -9.29
CA HIS A 126 16.39 27.95 -10.59
C HIS A 126 14.98 28.29 -11.07
N GLY A 127 13.96 28.13 -10.22
CA GLY A 127 12.58 28.50 -10.53
C GLY A 127 11.98 27.74 -11.72
N MET A 128 12.37 26.48 -11.92
CA MET A 128 11.92 25.64 -13.02
C MET A 128 11.20 24.37 -12.53
N ALA A 129 10.62 23.60 -13.45
CA ALA A 129 10.04 22.30 -13.10
C ALA A 129 11.13 21.23 -12.92
N ALA A 130 10.96 20.33 -11.93
CA ALA A 130 11.87 19.20 -11.70
C ALA A 130 12.01 18.29 -12.94
N SER A 131 10.95 18.19 -13.75
CA SER A 131 10.99 17.50 -15.04
C SER A 131 11.90 18.18 -16.06
N THR A 132 11.99 19.51 -16.06
CA THR A 132 12.88 20.29 -16.94
C THR A 132 14.34 20.06 -16.57
N ALA A 133 14.66 20.09 -15.27
CA ALA A 133 15.98 19.74 -14.76
C ALA A 133 16.38 18.30 -15.12
N ALA A 134 15.47 17.35 -14.90
CA ALA A 134 15.68 15.94 -15.23
C ALA A 134 15.88 15.70 -16.73
N HIS A 135 15.12 16.37 -17.61
CA HIS A 135 15.30 16.29 -19.05
C HIS A 135 16.63 16.86 -19.51
N LYS A 136 17.03 18.04 -19.03
CA LYS A 136 18.34 18.61 -19.38
C LYS A 136 19.48 17.73 -18.88
N ARG A 137 19.38 17.21 -17.66
CA ARG A 137 20.36 16.29 -17.09
C ARG A 137 20.56 15.06 -17.97
N ARG A 138 19.47 14.41 -18.40
CA ARG A 138 19.50 13.25 -19.32
C ARG A 138 20.09 13.62 -20.68
N ALA A 139 19.69 14.76 -21.25
CA ALA A 139 20.22 15.23 -22.53
C ALA A 139 21.73 15.50 -22.49
N CYS A 140 22.24 16.03 -21.37
CA CYS A 140 23.66 16.27 -21.14
C CYS A 140 24.42 15.05 -20.57
N ARG A 141 23.75 13.89 -20.43
CA ARG A 141 24.30 12.66 -19.83
C ARG A 141 24.95 12.86 -18.45
N ILE A 142 24.45 13.84 -17.68
CA ILE A 142 24.93 14.11 -16.34
C ILE A 142 24.31 13.07 -15.38
N PRO A 143 25.12 12.32 -14.61
CA PRO A 143 24.60 11.41 -13.59
C PRO A 143 23.73 12.18 -12.59
N ALA A 144 22.59 11.62 -12.19
CA ALA A 144 21.82 12.21 -11.10
C ALA A 144 22.69 12.25 -9.85
N ALA A 145 22.91 13.44 -9.28
CA ALA A 145 23.34 13.57 -7.91
C ALA A 145 22.26 12.94 -7.04
N THR A 146 22.54 11.70 -6.66
CA THR A 146 21.63 10.83 -5.92
C THR A 146 20.29 10.63 -6.66
N ARG A 147 20.14 9.45 -7.28
CA ARG A 147 18.79 8.91 -7.49
C ARG A 147 18.09 9.05 -6.15
N TRP A 148 16.91 9.66 -6.14
CA TRP A 148 16.06 9.67 -4.95
C TRP A 148 16.07 8.24 -4.40
N ASN A 149 16.61 8.10 -3.19
CA ASN A 149 16.34 6.97 -2.31
C ASN A 149 17.16 5.68 -2.45
N THR A 150 18.49 5.73 -2.67
CA THR A 150 19.32 4.61 -2.18
C THR A 150 19.52 4.77 -0.68
N VAL A 151 18.50 4.37 0.10
CA VAL A 151 18.62 4.27 1.55
C VAL A 151 19.82 3.38 1.87
N GLN A 152 20.75 3.91 2.66
CA GLN A 152 21.84 3.12 3.21
C GLN A 152 21.28 2.24 4.32
N TRP A 153 20.96 1.00 3.98
CA TRP A 153 20.39 0.04 4.91
C TRP A 153 21.45 -0.43 5.92
N THR A 154 21.39 0.10 7.13
CA THR A 154 22.29 -0.31 8.21
C THR A 154 21.87 -1.66 8.81
N VAL A 155 22.81 -2.39 9.40
CA VAL A 155 22.53 -3.67 10.08
C VAL A 155 21.41 -3.54 11.13
N PRO A 156 21.35 -2.48 11.97
CA PRO A 156 20.23 -2.28 12.88
C PRO A 156 18.88 -2.10 12.19
N MET A 157 18.82 -1.36 11.07
CA MET A 157 17.58 -1.17 10.31
C MET A 157 17.08 -2.49 9.72
N LEU A 158 17.98 -3.31 9.16
CA LEU A 158 17.65 -4.61 8.62
C LEU A 158 17.08 -5.56 9.68
N ARG A 159 17.60 -5.50 10.92
CA ARG A 159 17.10 -6.31 12.04
C ARG A 159 15.67 -5.95 12.48
N GLN A 160 15.18 -4.76 12.13
CA GLN A 160 13.82 -4.32 12.46
C GLN A 160 12.77 -4.85 11.47
N LEU A 161 13.17 -5.11 10.21
CA LEU A 161 12.27 -5.62 9.17
C LEU A 161 11.63 -6.95 9.61
N GLY A 162 10.30 -7.02 9.54
CA GLY A 162 9.53 -8.19 9.96
C GLY A 162 9.29 -8.30 11.48
N LYS A 163 9.96 -7.49 12.31
CA LYS A 163 9.74 -7.43 13.77
C LYS A 163 8.97 -6.18 14.20
N VAL A 164 9.17 -5.09 13.48
CA VAL A 164 8.49 -3.80 13.67
C VAL A 164 7.64 -3.54 12.42
N PRO A 165 6.43 -2.96 12.55
CA PRO A 165 5.63 -2.59 11.38
C PRO A 165 6.40 -1.66 10.43
N ASP A 166 6.33 -1.91 9.13
CA ASP A 166 7.03 -1.13 8.09
C ASP A 166 6.78 0.39 8.23
N LEU A 167 5.57 0.78 8.64
CA LEU A 167 5.21 2.19 8.87
C LEU A 167 5.97 2.82 10.03
N GLU A 168 6.20 2.06 11.09
CA GLU A 168 6.89 2.52 12.29
C GLU A 168 8.41 2.63 12.03
N ILE A 169 8.98 1.65 11.31
CA ILE A 169 10.36 1.73 10.80
C ILE A 169 10.51 2.97 9.90
N ALA A 170 9.56 3.18 8.99
CA ALA A 170 9.58 4.35 8.10
C ALA A 170 9.54 5.66 8.89
N ARG A 171 8.72 5.76 9.93
CA ARG A 171 8.64 6.94 10.79
C ARG A 171 9.94 7.18 11.58
N ILE A 172 10.49 6.13 12.19
CA ILE A 172 11.72 6.22 13.01
C ILE A 172 12.91 6.69 12.17
N HIS A 173 13.04 6.17 10.94
CA HIS A 173 14.18 6.44 10.07
C HIS A 173 13.92 7.54 9.02
N GLY A 174 12.77 8.23 9.09
CA GLY A 174 12.41 9.30 8.16
C GLY A 174 12.29 8.84 6.70
N LEU A 175 11.93 7.57 6.46
CA LEU A 175 11.83 6.97 5.14
C LEU A 175 10.40 6.99 4.61
N ALA A 176 10.25 6.86 3.28
CA ALA A 176 8.96 6.56 2.70
C ALA A 176 8.55 5.11 3.04
N PRO A 177 7.30 4.84 3.45
CA PRO A 177 6.84 3.48 3.77
C PRO A 177 7.10 2.47 2.66
N MET A 178 6.93 2.90 1.41
CA MET A 178 7.18 2.07 0.23
C MET A 178 8.63 1.56 0.18
N THR A 179 9.60 2.36 0.64
CA THR A 179 11.02 1.99 0.64
C THR A 179 11.31 0.85 1.59
N VAL A 180 10.69 0.88 2.77
CA VAL A 180 10.80 -0.19 3.77
C VAL A 180 10.11 -1.45 3.25
N THR A 181 8.92 -1.31 2.67
CA THR A 181 8.18 -2.42 2.08
C THR A 181 8.95 -3.06 0.93
N THR A 182 9.49 -2.29 -0.01
CA THR A 182 10.33 -2.80 -1.11
C THR A 182 11.53 -3.55 -0.54
N LYS A 183 12.25 -2.98 0.44
CA LYS A 183 13.41 -3.67 1.01
C LYS A 183 13.03 -4.97 1.71
N ARG A 184 11.93 -4.97 2.45
CA ARG A 184 11.38 -6.17 3.10
C ARG A 184 11.07 -7.27 2.07
N HIS A 185 10.46 -6.90 0.93
CA HIS A 185 10.19 -7.83 -0.16
C HIS A 185 11.44 -8.35 -0.86
N GLU A 186 12.44 -7.49 -1.11
CA GLU A 186 13.75 -7.91 -1.66
C GLU A 186 14.42 -8.98 -0.81
N LEU A 187 14.27 -8.89 0.52
CA LEU A 187 14.84 -9.84 1.47
C LEU A 187 13.92 -11.04 1.75
N GLY A 188 12.77 -11.14 1.07
CA GLY A 188 11.81 -12.21 1.28
C GLY A 188 11.17 -12.23 2.67
N ILE A 189 11.27 -11.14 3.43
CA ILE A 189 10.79 -11.08 4.81
C ILE A 189 9.26 -10.85 4.78
N PRO A 190 8.46 -11.69 5.45
CA PRO A 190 7.02 -11.45 5.56
C PRO A 190 6.71 -10.16 6.31
N ARG A 191 5.58 -9.51 5.96
CA ARG A 191 5.09 -8.37 6.74
C ARG A 191 4.74 -8.82 8.15
N LEU A 192 5.08 -8.01 9.15
CA LEU A 192 4.58 -8.24 10.51
C LEU A 192 3.05 -8.09 10.51
N ILE A 193 2.35 -9.21 10.69
CA ILE A 193 0.92 -9.23 10.91
C ILE A 193 0.71 -9.19 12.43
N ARG A 194 0.19 -8.08 12.96
CA ARG A 194 -0.27 -8.01 14.35
C ARG A 194 -1.61 -8.75 14.47
N THR A 195 -1.59 -10.07 14.45
CA THR A 195 -2.74 -10.91 14.85
C THR A 195 -2.57 -11.35 16.30
N LYS A 196 -3.69 -11.53 17.03
CA LYS A 196 -3.67 -12.14 18.37
C LYS A 196 -3.11 -13.58 18.36
N VAL A 197 -3.15 -14.22 17.19
CA VAL A 197 -2.78 -15.62 16.97
C VAL A 197 -1.70 -15.69 15.91
N ASP A 198 -0.64 -16.44 16.18
CA ASP A 198 0.37 -16.81 15.18
C ASP A 198 -0.13 -17.99 14.36
N TRP A 199 -0.72 -17.71 13.20
CA TRP A 199 -1.25 -18.71 12.27
C TRP A 199 -0.17 -19.58 11.62
N MET A 200 1.09 -19.14 11.63
CA MET A 200 2.22 -19.91 11.09
C MET A 200 2.83 -20.87 12.11
N SER A 201 2.47 -20.71 13.39
CA SER A 201 2.90 -21.64 14.43
C SER A 201 2.46 -23.07 14.12
N PRO A 202 3.36 -24.07 14.23
CA PRO A 202 3.00 -25.48 14.08
C PRO A 202 1.84 -25.90 14.98
N ARG A 203 1.77 -25.35 16.21
CA ARG A 203 0.70 -25.62 17.17
C ARG A 203 -0.68 -25.16 16.66
N VAL A 204 -0.76 -23.95 16.10
CA VAL A 204 -2.03 -23.40 15.60
C VAL A 204 -2.45 -24.12 14.32
N ARG A 205 -1.49 -24.41 13.42
CA ARG A 205 -1.77 -25.17 12.19
C ARG A 205 -2.27 -26.58 12.48
N ALA A 206 -1.72 -27.26 13.49
CA ALA A 206 -2.16 -28.58 13.91
C ALA A 206 -3.59 -28.59 14.49
N LEU A 207 -4.06 -27.45 15.01
CA LEU A 207 -5.41 -27.32 15.55
C LEU A 207 -6.46 -27.20 14.43
N LEU A 208 -6.10 -26.62 13.28
CA LEU A 208 -7.00 -26.44 12.14
C LEU A 208 -7.45 -27.80 11.59
N GLY A 209 -8.77 -28.02 11.52
CA GLY A 209 -9.35 -29.24 10.96
C GLY A 209 -9.42 -30.45 11.92
N THR A 210 -8.98 -30.30 13.19
CA THR A 210 -9.15 -31.36 14.22
C THR A 210 -10.49 -31.30 14.93
N MET A 211 -11.15 -30.14 14.91
CA MET A 211 -12.46 -29.90 15.48
C MET A 211 -13.19 -28.83 14.63
N PRO A 212 -14.49 -28.56 14.88
CA PRO A 212 -15.22 -27.51 14.17
C PRO A 212 -14.52 -26.15 14.24
N ASP A 213 -14.61 -25.36 13.17
CA ASP A 213 -13.95 -24.05 13.07
C ASP A 213 -14.39 -23.09 14.22
N ASN A 214 -15.58 -23.30 14.80
CA ASN A 214 -16.11 -22.51 15.92
C ASN A 214 -15.42 -22.84 17.26
N ASP A 215 -15.08 -24.10 17.50
CA ASP A 215 -14.43 -24.54 18.73
C ASP A 215 -12.97 -24.10 18.72
N VAL A 216 -12.30 -24.24 17.57
CA VAL A 216 -10.97 -23.68 17.34
C VAL A 216 -10.95 -22.17 17.57
N ALA A 217 -11.97 -21.46 17.08
CA ALA A 217 -12.08 -20.01 17.25
C ALA A 217 -12.25 -19.59 18.72
N THR A 218 -13.07 -20.34 19.46
CA THR A 218 -13.25 -20.15 20.91
C THR A 218 -11.93 -20.37 21.65
N GLN A 219 -11.21 -21.45 21.32
CA GLN A 219 -9.92 -21.76 21.96
C GLN A 219 -8.82 -20.74 21.64
N LEU A 220 -8.82 -20.18 20.44
CA LEU A 220 -7.85 -19.18 20.00
C LEU A 220 -8.27 -17.73 20.29
N GLY A 221 -9.49 -17.51 20.80
CA GLY A 221 -10.04 -16.17 21.08
C GLY A 221 -10.20 -15.30 19.82
N VAL A 222 -10.60 -15.91 18.70
CA VAL A 222 -10.77 -15.25 17.39
C VAL A 222 -12.16 -15.53 16.81
N ASN A 223 -12.48 -14.92 15.67
CA ASN A 223 -13.71 -15.18 14.94
C ASN A 223 -13.61 -16.52 14.17
N ALA A 224 -14.67 -17.32 14.18
CA ALA A 224 -14.81 -18.56 13.40
C ALA A 224 -14.55 -18.37 11.91
N GLU A 225 -14.95 -17.22 11.35
CA GLU A 225 -14.69 -16.89 9.95
C GLU A 225 -13.18 -16.75 9.66
N THR A 226 -12.42 -16.19 10.60
CA THR A 226 -10.96 -16.09 10.49
C THR A 226 -10.33 -17.48 10.47
N VAL A 227 -10.77 -18.39 11.33
CA VAL A 227 -10.31 -19.80 11.34
C VAL A 227 -10.65 -20.48 10.02
N ARG A 228 -11.88 -20.31 9.51
CA ARG A 228 -12.34 -20.88 8.24
C ARG A 228 -11.45 -20.45 7.07
N LEU A 229 -11.15 -19.15 7.00
CA LEU A 229 -10.26 -18.59 5.98
C LEU A 229 -8.83 -19.15 6.10
N GLN A 230 -8.28 -19.18 7.31
CA GLN A 230 -6.92 -19.67 7.56
C GLN A 230 -6.79 -21.17 7.26
N ARG A 231 -7.80 -21.97 7.61
CA ARG A 231 -7.92 -23.38 7.25
C ARG A 231 -7.93 -23.57 5.73
N ALA A 232 -8.73 -22.77 5.02
CA ALA A 232 -8.82 -22.82 3.56
C ALA A 232 -7.49 -22.41 2.89
N LEU A 233 -6.85 -21.35 3.37
CA LEU A 233 -5.52 -20.90 2.90
C LEU A 233 -4.44 -21.96 3.15
N ALA A 234 -4.54 -22.71 4.25
CA ALA A 234 -3.65 -23.83 4.56
C ALA A 234 -3.97 -25.11 3.77
N GLY A 235 -5.04 -25.13 2.95
CA GLY A 235 -5.47 -26.29 2.19
C GLY A 235 -6.07 -27.41 3.04
N ILE A 236 -6.44 -27.14 4.29
CA ILE A 236 -6.93 -28.14 5.22
C ILE A 236 -8.45 -28.35 5.00
N PRO A 237 -8.93 -29.59 4.79
CA PRO A 237 -10.36 -29.86 4.67
C PRO A 237 -11.14 -29.44 5.91
N ARG A 238 -12.44 -29.19 5.74
CA ARG A 238 -13.33 -28.94 6.89
C ARG A 238 -13.33 -30.18 7.79
N PHE A 239 -13.33 -29.96 9.10
CA PHE A 239 -13.58 -31.06 10.03
C PHE A 239 -14.97 -31.66 9.77
N ARG A 240 -15.04 -32.98 9.68
CA ARG A 240 -16.28 -33.74 9.57
C ARG A 240 -16.29 -34.73 10.72
N HIS A 241 -17.29 -34.66 11.60
CA HIS A 241 -17.55 -35.77 12.51
C HIS A 241 -18.05 -36.97 11.69
N ASP A 242 -17.32 -38.09 11.76
CA ASP A 242 -17.90 -39.37 11.39
C ASP A 242 -18.86 -39.79 12.49
N LEU A 243 -20.13 -39.39 12.32
CA LEU A 243 -21.24 -39.71 13.21
C LEU A 243 -21.55 -41.22 13.27
N TRP A 244 -20.93 -42.02 12.39
CA TRP A 244 -21.16 -43.45 12.27
C TRP A 244 -20.01 -44.25 12.88
N THR A 245 -19.86 -44.15 14.20
CA THR A 245 -18.89 -44.97 14.94
C THR A 245 -19.26 -46.46 14.88
N PRO A 246 -18.31 -47.39 15.08
CA PRO A 246 -18.62 -48.82 15.14
C PRO A 246 -19.72 -49.17 16.15
N ALA A 247 -19.77 -48.46 17.28
CA ALA A 247 -20.81 -48.62 18.30
C ALA A 247 -22.20 -48.24 17.77
N ILE A 248 -22.32 -47.13 17.03
CA ILE A 248 -23.60 -46.72 16.43
C ILE A 248 -24.00 -47.65 15.29
N ILE A 249 -23.04 -48.12 14.48
CA ILE A 249 -23.29 -49.07 13.40
C ILE A 249 -23.84 -50.41 13.94
N ALA A 250 -23.32 -50.90 15.07
CA ALA A 250 -23.77 -52.14 15.70
C ALA A 250 -25.24 -52.10 16.17
N ARG A 251 -25.77 -50.90 16.45
CA ARG A 251 -27.15 -50.70 16.89
C ARG A 251 -28.16 -50.67 15.74
N LEU A 252 -27.71 -50.43 14.51
CA LEU A 252 -28.57 -50.38 13.33
C LEU A 252 -29.29 -51.71 13.13
N GLY A 253 -30.62 -51.69 13.07
CA GLY A 253 -31.45 -52.89 12.92
C GLY A 253 -31.68 -53.69 14.21
N GLY A 254 -30.87 -53.47 15.26
CA GLY A 254 -31.07 -54.02 16.60
C GLY A 254 -31.99 -53.17 17.48
N GLU A 255 -32.06 -51.87 17.20
CA GLU A 255 -32.94 -50.90 17.85
C GLU A 255 -33.76 -50.09 16.82
N PRO A 256 -34.90 -49.49 17.20
CA PRO A 256 -35.65 -48.61 16.31
C PRO A 256 -34.81 -47.42 15.83
N ASP A 257 -34.85 -47.14 14.51
CA ASP A 257 -34.10 -46.04 13.88
C ASP A 257 -34.34 -44.68 14.57
N ARG A 258 -35.52 -44.48 15.19
CA ARG A 258 -35.86 -43.29 15.98
C ARG A 258 -35.09 -43.16 17.30
N ALA A 259 -34.88 -44.24 18.03
CA ALA A 259 -34.13 -44.20 19.29
C ALA A 259 -32.66 -43.82 19.04
N ILE A 260 -32.06 -44.39 17.98
CA ILE A 260 -30.68 -44.07 17.57
C ILE A 260 -30.60 -42.61 17.08
N ALA A 261 -31.59 -42.13 16.34
CA ALA A 261 -31.67 -40.76 15.84
C ALA A 261 -31.72 -39.73 16.98
N ASP A 262 -32.58 -39.96 17.97
CA ASP A 262 -32.79 -39.06 19.12
C ASP A 262 -31.53 -38.99 20.01
N GLU A 263 -30.80 -40.10 20.20
CA GLU A 263 -29.57 -40.13 20.99
C GLU A 263 -28.38 -39.47 20.29
N VAL A 264 -28.20 -39.72 18.99
CA VAL A 264 -27.07 -39.19 18.21
C VAL A 264 -27.32 -37.75 17.74
N GLY A 265 -28.56 -37.27 17.83
CA GLY A 265 -28.94 -35.92 17.39
C GLY A 265 -28.99 -35.77 15.87
N ILE A 266 -29.41 -36.82 15.16
CA ILE A 266 -29.54 -36.84 13.69
C ILE A 266 -30.97 -37.17 13.27
N SER A 267 -31.34 -36.88 12.02
CA SER A 267 -32.66 -37.25 11.50
C SER A 267 -32.84 -38.77 11.41
N THR A 268 -34.04 -39.26 11.68
CA THR A 268 -34.45 -40.66 11.45
C THR A 268 -34.16 -41.15 10.04
N ASP A 269 -34.34 -40.30 9.03
CA ASP A 269 -34.09 -40.63 7.63
C ASP A 269 -32.61 -40.88 7.34
N ALA A 270 -31.71 -40.15 8.00
CA ALA A 270 -30.27 -40.38 7.88
C ALA A 270 -29.87 -41.75 8.45
N VAL A 271 -30.50 -42.18 9.55
CA VAL A 271 -30.33 -43.53 10.12
C VAL A 271 -30.88 -44.60 9.19
N ALA A 272 -32.11 -44.43 8.70
CA ALA A 272 -32.74 -45.37 7.76
C ALA A 272 -31.96 -45.46 6.43
N TRP A 273 -31.41 -44.35 5.94
CA TRP A 273 -30.54 -44.34 4.76
C TRP A 273 -29.25 -45.11 5.02
N GLN A 274 -28.60 -44.86 6.15
CA GLN A 274 -27.33 -45.51 6.49
C GLN A 274 -27.48 -47.02 6.72
N ARG A 275 -28.59 -47.43 7.34
CA ARG A 275 -29.00 -48.82 7.51
C ARG A 275 -29.19 -49.50 6.16
N ARG A 276 -29.98 -48.90 5.25
CA ARG A 276 -30.21 -49.40 3.88
C ARG A 276 -28.92 -49.51 3.07
N ARG A 277 -28.04 -48.49 3.16
CA ARG A 277 -26.75 -48.47 2.47
C ARG A 277 -25.83 -49.63 2.89
N ARG A 278 -25.99 -50.15 4.10
CA ARG A 278 -25.25 -51.31 4.65
C ARG A 278 -26.00 -52.64 4.50
N GLY A 279 -27.17 -52.65 3.84
CA GLY A 279 -27.97 -53.86 3.66
C GLY A 279 -28.60 -54.38 4.96
N ILE A 280 -28.71 -53.57 6.00
CA ILE A 280 -29.25 -53.99 7.29
C ILE A 280 -30.78 -53.87 7.25
N ALA A 281 -31.51 -54.92 7.61
CA ALA A 281 -32.98 -54.89 7.70
C ALA A 281 -33.45 -54.00 8.86
N SER A 282 -34.67 -53.45 8.78
CA SER A 282 -35.20 -52.60 9.86
C SER A 282 -35.41 -53.41 11.14
N TRP A 283 -35.46 -52.74 12.29
CA TRP A 283 -35.76 -53.40 13.57
C TRP A 283 -37.05 -54.22 13.54
N SER A 284 -38.10 -53.68 12.90
CA SER A 284 -39.37 -54.37 12.73
C SER A 284 -39.24 -55.62 11.83
N GLN A 285 -38.49 -55.51 10.73
CA GLN A 285 -38.23 -56.64 9.82
C GLN A 285 -37.40 -57.74 10.50
N GLN A 286 -36.35 -57.38 11.24
CA GLN A 286 -35.55 -58.36 11.98
C GLN A 286 -36.37 -59.06 13.06
N ARG A 287 -37.26 -58.34 13.76
CA ARG A 287 -38.17 -58.95 14.73
C ARG A 287 -39.16 -59.91 14.10
N GLN A 288 -39.74 -59.55 12.94
CA GLN A 288 -40.64 -60.42 12.20
C GLN A 288 -39.93 -61.72 11.78
N GLN A 289 -38.73 -61.59 11.19
CA GLN A 289 -37.91 -62.74 10.76
C GLN A 289 -37.46 -63.64 11.92
N ARG A 290 -37.29 -63.09 13.13
CA ARG A 290 -36.99 -63.87 14.34
C ARG A 290 -38.23 -64.50 14.99
N ALA A 291 -39.40 -63.90 14.77
CA ALA A 291 -40.66 -64.31 15.37
C ALA A 291 -41.40 -65.36 14.53
N GLU A 292 -41.06 -65.52 13.25
CA GLU A 292 -41.47 -66.66 12.44
C GLU A 292 -40.64 -67.90 12.85
N PRO A 293 -41.19 -68.87 13.60
CA PRO A 293 -40.54 -70.16 13.72
C PRO A 293 -40.58 -70.79 12.33
N CYS A 294 -39.54 -71.54 11.99
CA CYS A 294 -39.46 -72.37 10.81
C CYS A 294 -40.74 -73.23 10.67
N VAL A 295 -41.75 -72.75 9.94
CA VAL A 295 -42.89 -73.55 9.51
C VAL A 295 -42.55 -74.04 8.11
N ALA A 296 -42.26 -75.34 8.08
CA ALA A 296 -42.21 -76.25 6.93
C ALA A 296 -40.95 -76.22 6.04
N ALA A 297 -40.23 -77.35 6.06
CA ALA A 297 -40.27 -78.24 4.90
C ALA A 297 -40.40 -79.69 5.41
N GLY A 298 -41.58 -80.27 5.18
CA GLY A 298 -41.80 -81.72 5.21
C GLY A 298 -41.59 -82.32 3.82
#